data_AF-A1C711-F1
#
_entry.id   AF-A1C711-F1
#
_cell.length_a   1.000
_cell.length_b   1.000
_cell.length_c   1.000
_cell.angle_alpha   90.00
_cell.angle_beta   90.00
_cell.angle_gamma   90.00
#
_symmetry.space_group_name_H-M   'P 1'
#
loop_
_entity.id
_entity.type
_entity.pdbx_description
1 polymer ?
#
loop_
_entity_poly.entity_id
_entity_poly.type
_entity_poly.pdbx_seq_one_letter_code
_entity_poly.pdbx_strand_id
1 'polypeptide(L)'
;MNHTSLLTRQFQRHFSACPINHHLDSFTRRLFKLPPRPPSPSQHHNDLDSFLAYAQRTSLPQTSTSYIGTHYEYTVQQTLRRSAFDLHRVGGRDDAGIDLVGTWHLPQHEHPLRVFVQCKSLKTKLGPNLVRELEGTFRQSAPVGWRGVAKVGVLVGPREATKGVREAMARSAWPVLWMMVERDGELRQALWNARVEELGLGPLGVEMLYGGGGGDGDVGSRKRIGLTWDGCQMPSMDQVEEHMAQLQADWLQLWDSGADAPTSRQGELLDLIQRLYPDEKPLLSGKGTCSTLTDADRAKVLQSLRNKSQSSGEDN
;
A
#
# COMPACT_ATOMS: atom_id res chain seq x y z
N MET A 1 -44.46 10.75 35.70
CA MET A 1 -43.59 9.56 35.62
C MET A 1 -43.29 9.30 34.15
N ASN A 2 -42.28 9.97 33.61
CA ASN A 2 -41.83 9.76 32.23
C ASN A 2 -40.35 9.35 32.30
N HIS A 3 -40.08 8.06 32.09
CA HIS A 3 -38.74 7.52 32.01
C HIS A 3 -38.15 7.81 30.63
N THR A 4 -37.26 8.79 30.55
CA THR A 4 -36.42 9.05 29.38
C THR A 4 -35.27 8.04 29.37
N SER A 5 -35.33 7.09 28.44
CA SER A 5 -34.27 6.11 28.18
C SER A 5 -33.04 6.83 27.62
N LEU A 6 -32.00 6.97 28.44
CA LEU A 6 -30.67 7.36 27.99
C LEU A 6 -30.04 6.15 27.30
N LEU A 7 -30.04 6.16 25.96
CA LEU A 7 -29.24 5.24 25.16
C LEU A 7 -27.77 5.59 25.33
N THR A 8 -27.15 4.93 26.30
CA THR A 8 -25.70 4.89 26.50
C THR A 8 -25.07 4.29 25.24
N ARG A 9 -24.61 5.14 24.31
CA ARG A 9 -23.74 4.70 23.21
C ARG A 9 -22.44 4.22 23.85
N GLN A 10 -22.31 2.90 23.96
CA GLN A 10 -21.05 2.26 24.30
C GLN A 10 -20.00 2.67 23.26
N PHE A 11 -19.06 3.50 23.68
CA PHE A 11 -17.87 3.81 22.91
C PHE A 11 -16.98 2.56 22.89
N GLN A 12 -17.10 1.76 21.83
CA GLN A 12 -16.08 0.78 21.51
C GLN A 12 -14.78 1.52 21.21
N ARG A 13 -13.82 1.42 22.14
CA ARG A 13 -12.42 1.71 21.88
C ARG A 13 -11.96 0.73 20.81
N HIS A 14 -11.99 1.16 19.55
CA HIS A 14 -11.37 0.43 18.45
C HIS A 14 -9.85 0.61 18.57
N PHE A 15 -9.23 -0.17 19.46
CA PHE A 15 -7.96 -0.74 19.05
C PHE A 15 -8.33 -1.61 17.84
N SER A 16 -7.89 -1.25 16.64
CA SER A 16 -7.99 -2.15 15.48
C SER A 16 -7.17 -3.41 15.77
N ALA A 17 -7.74 -4.31 16.56
CA ALA A 17 -7.55 -5.73 16.39
C ALA A 17 -8.37 -6.12 15.15
N CYS A 18 -7.94 -5.68 13.97
CA CYS A 18 -8.41 -6.22 12.72
C CYS A 18 -7.39 -7.27 12.30
N PRO A 19 -7.60 -8.57 12.56
CA PRO A 19 -6.89 -9.60 11.84
C PRO A 19 -7.50 -9.66 10.43
N ILE A 20 -7.11 -8.71 9.56
CA ILE A 20 -7.41 -8.81 8.13
C ILE A 20 -6.10 -8.58 7.38
N ASN A 21 -5.30 -9.64 7.32
CA ASN A 21 -4.21 -9.77 6.37
C ASN A 21 -4.81 -10.19 5.01
N HIS A 22 -5.46 -9.27 4.28
CA HIS A 22 -5.80 -9.53 2.88
C HIS A 22 -4.54 -9.36 2.03
N HIS A 23 -3.64 -10.32 2.16
CA HIS A 23 -2.46 -10.38 1.33
C HIS A 23 -2.93 -10.65 -0.11
N LEU A 24 -2.97 -9.60 -0.96
CA LEU A 24 -3.33 -9.71 -2.39
C LEU A 24 -2.68 -10.94 -3.02
N ASP A 25 -3.48 -11.91 -3.43
CA ASP A 25 -2.97 -13.20 -3.91
C ASP A 25 -2.31 -13.06 -5.30
N SER A 26 -1.70 -14.15 -5.78
CA SER A 26 -1.01 -14.13 -7.07
C SER A 26 -1.96 -13.80 -8.23
N PHE A 27 -3.19 -14.32 -8.18
CA PHE A 27 -4.18 -14.11 -9.23
C PHE A 27 -4.62 -12.63 -9.29
N THR A 28 -5.04 -12.07 -8.16
CA THR A 28 -5.42 -10.66 -8.01
C THR A 28 -4.30 -9.75 -8.48
N ARG A 29 -3.05 -10.02 -8.06
CA ARG A 29 -1.90 -9.23 -8.52
C ARG A 29 -1.72 -9.26 -10.03
N ARG A 30 -1.83 -10.44 -10.65
CA ARG A 30 -1.74 -10.56 -12.12
C ARG A 30 -2.89 -9.87 -12.83
N LEU A 31 -4.11 -10.03 -12.32
CA LEU A 31 -5.33 -9.45 -12.88
C LEU A 31 -5.26 -7.92 -12.91
N PHE A 32 -4.81 -7.29 -11.83
CA PHE A 32 -4.64 -5.84 -11.71
C PHE A 32 -3.27 -5.33 -12.16
N LYS A 33 -2.45 -6.18 -12.79
CA LYS A 33 -1.09 -5.86 -13.29
C LYS A 33 -0.18 -5.22 -12.22
N LEU A 34 -0.34 -5.68 -10.99
CA LEU A 34 0.46 -5.28 -9.85
C LEU A 34 1.88 -5.88 -9.93
N PRO A 35 2.88 -5.27 -9.28
CA PRO A 35 4.20 -5.85 -9.26
C PRO A 35 4.17 -7.21 -8.54
N PRO A 36 5.10 -8.11 -8.89
CA PRO A 36 5.38 -9.24 -8.02
C PRO A 36 5.87 -8.73 -6.67
N ARG A 37 5.60 -9.49 -5.62
CA ARG A 37 6.17 -9.17 -4.30
C ARG A 37 7.68 -9.34 -4.34
N PRO A 38 8.45 -8.41 -3.76
CA PRO A 38 9.87 -8.64 -3.58
C PRO A 38 10.07 -9.84 -2.62
N PRO A 39 11.20 -10.55 -2.74
CA PRO A 39 11.54 -11.59 -1.78
C PRO A 39 11.70 -10.97 -0.38
N SER A 40 11.24 -11.70 0.64
CA SER A 40 11.44 -11.26 2.02
C SER A 40 12.94 -11.25 2.35
N PRO A 41 13.47 -10.17 2.95
CA PRO A 41 14.87 -10.11 3.39
C PRO A 41 15.14 -11.02 4.61
N SER A 42 14.08 -11.51 5.27
CA SER A 42 14.16 -12.39 6.45
C SER A 42 13.36 -13.67 6.22
N GLN A 43 13.92 -14.78 6.69
CA GLN A 43 13.25 -16.09 6.72
C GLN A 43 12.41 -16.29 7.99
N HIS A 44 12.48 -15.37 8.95
CA HIS A 44 11.88 -15.56 10.28
C HIS A 44 10.70 -14.64 10.57
N HIS A 45 10.58 -13.53 9.84
CA HIS A 45 9.53 -12.55 10.02
C HIS A 45 9.24 -11.81 8.72
N ASN A 46 7.99 -11.40 8.55
CA ASN A 46 7.51 -10.66 7.38
C ASN A 46 6.53 -9.53 7.74
N ASP A 47 6.19 -9.39 9.03
CA ASP A 47 5.35 -8.35 9.61
C ASP A 47 5.82 -8.01 11.04
N LEU A 48 5.16 -7.03 11.68
CA LEU A 48 5.52 -6.58 13.02
C LEU A 48 5.38 -7.69 14.06
N ASP A 49 4.28 -8.44 14.02
CA ASP A 49 3.96 -9.47 15.01
C ASP A 49 4.94 -10.64 14.96
N SER A 50 5.22 -11.16 13.76
CA SER A 50 6.23 -12.20 13.55
C SER A 50 7.64 -11.72 13.92
N PHE A 51 7.96 -10.44 13.70
CA PHE A 51 9.23 -9.87 14.14
C PHE A 51 9.34 -9.79 15.67
N LEU A 52 8.28 -9.34 16.36
CA LEU A 52 8.24 -9.29 17.83
C LEU A 52 8.39 -10.70 18.43
N ALA A 53 7.68 -11.68 17.88
CA ALA A 53 7.80 -13.08 18.29
C ALA A 53 9.21 -13.63 18.05
N TYR A 54 9.82 -13.31 16.90
CA TYR A 54 11.22 -13.65 16.60
C TYR A 54 12.19 -13.01 17.59
N ALA A 55 12.05 -11.71 17.86
CA ALA A 55 12.92 -10.97 18.76
C ALA A 55 12.84 -11.52 20.19
N GLN A 56 11.63 -11.87 20.66
CA GLN A 56 11.44 -12.52 21.95
C GLN A 56 12.12 -13.90 21.98
N ARG A 57 11.87 -14.75 20.98
CA ARG A 57 12.41 -16.12 20.91
C ARG A 57 13.94 -16.14 20.85
N THR A 58 14.56 -15.17 20.18
CA THR A 58 16.01 -15.06 20.02
C THR A 58 16.68 -14.16 21.07
N SER A 59 15.89 -13.60 22.00
CA SER A 59 16.36 -12.62 22.99
C SER A 59 17.11 -11.43 22.37
N LEU A 60 16.64 -10.94 21.21
CA LEU A 60 17.24 -9.80 20.52
C LEU A 60 17.09 -8.53 21.39
N PRO A 61 18.19 -7.85 21.75
CA PRO A 61 18.11 -6.68 22.62
C PRO A 61 17.32 -5.54 21.96
N GLN A 62 16.31 -5.01 22.67
CA GLN A 62 15.47 -3.91 22.19
C GLN A 62 16.23 -2.58 21.99
N THR A 63 17.42 -2.47 22.59
CA THR A 63 18.33 -1.33 22.44
C THR A 63 19.23 -1.43 21.22
N SER A 64 19.28 -2.58 20.55
CA SER A 64 20.11 -2.79 19.37
C SER A 64 19.58 -1.97 18.19
N THR A 65 20.50 -1.51 17.33
CA THR A 65 20.15 -0.77 16.10
C THR A 65 19.29 -1.62 15.17
N SER A 66 19.58 -2.92 15.07
CA SER A 66 18.80 -3.86 14.26
C SER A 66 17.36 -3.98 14.76
N TYR A 67 17.15 -4.12 16.09
CA TYR A 67 15.80 -4.15 16.64
C TYR A 67 15.05 -2.85 16.38
N ILE A 68 15.68 -1.72 16.71
CA ILE A 68 15.06 -0.38 16.59
C ILE A 68 14.71 -0.06 15.14
N GLY A 69 15.61 -0.37 14.19
CA GLY A 69 15.39 -0.18 12.76
C GLY A 69 14.26 -1.06 12.24
N THR A 70 14.40 -2.37 12.42
CA THR A 70 13.43 -3.36 11.91
C THR A 70 12.02 -3.14 12.50
N HIS A 71 11.93 -2.89 13.80
CA HIS A 71 10.65 -2.54 14.43
C HIS A 71 10.05 -1.30 13.79
N TYR A 72 10.85 -0.24 13.61
CA TYR A 72 10.36 1.02 13.05
C TYR A 72 9.91 0.87 11.60
N GLU A 73 10.64 0.10 10.79
CA GLU A 73 10.26 -0.22 9.41
C GLU A 73 8.89 -0.92 9.34
N TYR A 74 8.66 -1.93 10.19
CA TYR A 74 7.36 -2.60 10.29
C TYR A 74 6.25 -1.69 10.81
N THR A 75 6.54 -0.84 11.80
CA THR A 75 5.60 0.18 12.28
C THR A 75 5.19 1.14 11.16
N VAL A 76 6.14 1.60 10.35
CA VAL A 76 5.87 2.47 9.20
C VAL A 76 5.06 1.73 8.14
N GLN A 77 5.44 0.50 7.79
CA GLN A 77 4.72 -0.35 6.84
C GLN A 77 3.24 -0.49 7.25
N GLN A 78 2.96 -0.86 8.50
CA GLN A 78 1.60 -1.00 9.02
C GLN A 78 0.86 0.35 9.10
N THR A 79 1.56 1.43 9.45
CA THR A 79 0.95 2.76 9.56
C THR A 79 0.47 3.26 8.21
N LEU A 80 1.30 3.13 7.16
CA LEU A 80 0.98 3.63 5.83
C LEU A 80 -0.13 2.83 5.13
N ARG A 81 -0.45 1.61 5.58
CA ARG A 81 -1.67 0.91 5.14
C ARG A 81 -2.94 1.72 5.39
N ARG A 82 -2.98 2.59 6.41
CA ARG A 82 -4.13 3.50 6.65
C ARG A 82 -4.32 4.56 5.57
N SER A 83 -3.42 4.62 4.60
CA SER A 83 -3.41 5.58 3.49
C SER A 83 -3.16 4.88 2.15
N ALA A 84 -3.69 3.65 2.01
CA ALA A 84 -3.66 2.85 0.78
C ALA A 84 -2.26 2.51 0.23
N PHE A 85 -1.26 2.42 1.09
CA PHE A 85 0.05 1.87 0.73
C PHE A 85 0.07 0.34 0.92
N ASP A 86 0.46 -0.40 -0.11
CA ASP A 86 0.87 -1.81 -0.03
C ASP A 86 2.40 -1.86 -0.13
N LEU A 87 3.06 -2.01 1.02
CA LEU A 87 4.52 -1.97 1.13
C LEU A 87 5.06 -3.32 1.59
N HIS A 88 6.26 -3.63 1.14
CA HIS A 88 7.02 -4.80 1.52
C HIS A 88 8.40 -4.38 1.97
N ARG A 89 8.82 -4.89 3.13
CA ARG A 89 10.16 -4.69 3.65
C ARG A 89 11.17 -5.37 2.73
N VAL A 90 12.19 -4.61 2.32
CA VAL A 90 13.37 -5.09 1.58
C VAL A 90 14.68 -4.71 2.26
N GLY A 91 14.60 -3.90 3.32
CA GLY A 91 15.74 -3.39 4.07
C GLY A 91 16.66 -4.51 4.58
N GLY A 92 17.96 -4.37 4.34
CA GLY A 92 18.96 -5.40 4.54
C GLY A 92 20.36 -4.94 4.14
N ARG A 93 21.31 -5.88 4.08
CA ARG A 93 22.64 -5.57 3.56
C ARG A 93 22.53 -5.27 2.05
N ASP A 94 23.13 -4.17 1.60
CA ASP A 94 23.21 -3.73 0.19
C ASP A 94 21.89 -3.24 -0.45
N ASP A 95 20.94 -2.76 0.35
CA ASP A 95 19.62 -2.27 -0.10
C ASP A 95 19.62 -0.83 -0.69
N ALA A 96 20.80 -0.24 -0.87
CA ALA A 96 21.00 1.15 -1.30
C ALA A 96 20.20 2.19 -0.45
N GLY A 97 19.90 1.85 0.80
CA GLY A 97 19.15 2.68 1.74
C GLY A 97 17.63 2.63 1.54
N ILE A 98 17.10 1.68 0.76
CA ILE A 98 15.66 1.44 0.63
C ILE A 98 15.21 0.41 1.66
N ASP A 99 14.31 0.81 2.55
CA ASP A 99 13.83 -0.07 3.60
C ASP A 99 12.53 -0.79 3.18
N LEU A 100 11.63 -0.08 2.50
CA LEU A 100 10.37 -0.64 2.00
C LEU A 100 10.16 -0.29 0.51
N VAL A 101 9.51 -1.19 -0.23
CA VAL A 101 9.07 -0.95 -1.62
C VAL A 101 7.65 -1.47 -1.82
N GLY A 102 6.92 -0.87 -2.73
CA GLY A 102 5.60 -1.36 -3.09
C GLY A 102 4.81 -0.37 -3.94
N THR A 103 3.52 -0.29 -3.64
CA THR A 103 2.54 0.47 -4.43
C THR A 103 1.69 1.37 -3.55
N TRP A 104 1.28 2.51 -4.11
CA TRP A 104 0.33 3.42 -3.48
C TRP A 104 -0.92 3.52 -4.34
N HIS A 105 -2.04 3.05 -3.79
CA HIS A 105 -3.32 2.93 -4.47
C HIS A 105 -4.14 4.19 -4.23
N LEU A 106 -4.07 5.10 -5.20
CA LEU A 106 -4.77 6.37 -5.12
C LEU A 106 -6.19 6.26 -5.72
N PRO A 107 -7.19 6.92 -5.14
CA PRO A 107 -8.50 7.03 -5.75
C PRO A 107 -8.39 7.58 -7.19
N GLN A 108 -9.21 7.07 -8.10
CA GLN A 108 -9.26 7.49 -9.52
C GLN A 108 -7.99 7.18 -10.35
N HIS A 109 -6.96 6.56 -9.76
CA HIS A 109 -5.80 6.06 -10.50
C HIS A 109 -6.02 4.61 -10.91
N GLU A 110 -6.04 4.34 -12.21
CA GLU A 110 -6.18 2.97 -12.73
C GLU A 110 -4.99 2.05 -12.41
N HIS A 111 -3.82 2.62 -12.16
CA HIS A 111 -2.61 1.90 -11.83
C HIS A 111 -1.99 2.53 -10.59
N PRO A 112 -1.65 1.74 -9.56
CA PRO A 112 -1.07 2.31 -8.38
C PRO A 112 0.35 2.79 -8.65
N LEU A 113 0.73 3.87 -7.97
CA LEU A 113 2.05 4.46 -8.13
C LEU A 113 3.12 3.58 -7.48
N ARG A 114 4.29 3.55 -8.09
CA ARG A 114 5.46 2.87 -7.54
C ARG A 114 6.03 3.68 -6.38
N VAL A 115 6.25 3.05 -5.23
CA VAL A 115 6.78 3.74 -4.05
C VAL A 115 7.95 2.98 -3.46
N PHE A 116 9.02 3.70 -3.16
CA PHE A 116 10.07 3.21 -2.27
C PHE A 116 10.20 4.15 -1.07
N VAL A 117 10.48 3.56 0.08
CA VAL A 117 10.45 4.23 1.37
C VAL A 117 11.77 4.01 2.08
N GLN A 118 12.33 5.08 2.61
CA GLN A 118 13.47 5.07 3.49
C GLN A 118 13.04 5.49 4.90
N CYS A 119 13.26 4.61 5.87
CA CYS A 119 12.89 4.71 7.27
C CYS A 119 14.12 5.06 8.11
N LYS A 120 14.13 6.23 8.77
CA LYS A 120 15.24 6.64 9.63
C LYS A 120 14.78 6.85 11.07
N SER A 121 15.00 5.85 11.91
CA SER A 121 14.61 5.82 13.32
C SER A 121 15.61 6.51 14.26
N LEU A 122 16.06 7.73 13.93
CA LEU A 122 17.04 8.46 14.75
C LEU A 122 16.36 9.20 15.92
N LYS A 123 17.11 9.43 17.01
CA LYS A 123 16.63 10.25 18.15
C LYS A 123 16.62 11.74 17.81
N THR A 124 17.58 12.17 16.99
CA THR A 124 17.79 13.54 16.53
C THR A 124 16.92 13.88 15.33
N LYS A 125 16.79 15.18 15.04
CA LYS A 125 16.14 15.62 13.80
C LYS A 125 16.97 15.21 12.60
N LEU A 126 16.25 14.85 11.55
CA LEU A 126 16.82 14.39 10.29
C LEU A 126 17.22 15.59 9.40
N GLY A 127 18.36 15.44 8.71
CA GLY A 127 18.98 16.50 7.93
C GLY A 127 18.66 16.46 6.43
N PRO A 128 18.94 17.54 5.69
CA PRO A 128 18.71 17.62 4.24
C PRO A 128 19.57 16.67 3.40
N ASN A 129 20.63 16.09 3.98
CA ASN A 129 21.46 15.08 3.33
C ASN A 129 20.65 13.84 2.91
N LEU A 130 19.63 13.46 3.69
CA LEU A 130 18.78 12.30 3.37
C LEU A 130 17.94 12.49 2.11
N VAL A 131 17.53 13.73 1.81
CA VAL A 131 16.84 14.02 0.56
C VAL A 131 17.78 13.73 -0.62
N ARG A 132 19.05 14.15 -0.54
CA ARG A 132 20.05 13.89 -1.59
C ARG A 132 20.40 12.41 -1.71
N GLU A 133 20.44 11.68 -0.60
CA GLU A 133 20.62 10.23 -0.57
C GLU A 133 19.45 9.55 -1.33
N LEU A 134 18.21 9.92 -1.01
CA LEU A 134 17.01 9.42 -1.69
C LEU A 134 17.00 9.74 -3.19
N GLU A 135 17.47 10.93 -3.60
CA GLU A 135 17.63 11.28 -5.01
C GLU A 135 18.60 10.35 -5.76
N GLY A 136 19.61 9.83 -5.08
CA GLY A 136 20.52 8.82 -5.63
C GLY A 136 19.78 7.54 -6.00
N THR A 137 18.85 7.11 -5.15
CA THR A 137 18.03 5.91 -5.33
C THR A 137 17.18 5.98 -6.61
N PHE A 138 16.63 7.15 -6.95
CA PHE A 138 15.86 7.34 -8.18
C PHE A 138 16.65 6.96 -9.45
N ARG A 139 17.95 7.27 -9.46
CA ARG A 139 18.85 7.11 -10.62
C ARG A 139 19.48 5.72 -10.69
N GLN A 140 19.95 5.21 -9.55
CA GLN A 140 20.91 4.10 -9.49
C GLN A 140 20.33 2.78 -8.98
N SER A 141 19.26 2.84 -8.17
CA SER A 141 18.86 1.69 -7.33
C SER A 141 17.35 1.46 -7.30
N ALA A 142 16.61 1.96 -8.30
CA ALA A 142 15.21 1.62 -8.43
C ALA A 142 15.06 0.10 -8.61
N PRO A 143 14.08 -0.55 -7.95
CA PRO A 143 13.85 -1.97 -8.11
C PRO A 143 13.77 -2.39 -9.58
N VAL A 144 14.20 -3.62 -9.88
CA VAL A 144 14.24 -4.14 -11.25
C VAL A 144 12.85 -4.01 -11.89
N GLY A 145 12.81 -3.52 -13.13
CA GLY A 145 11.55 -3.30 -13.86
C GLY A 145 10.87 -1.95 -13.60
N TRP A 146 11.46 -1.05 -12.79
CA TRP A 146 10.89 0.28 -12.50
C TRP A 146 11.43 1.40 -13.40
N ARG A 147 12.25 1.08 -14.42
CA ARG A 147 12.75 2.07 -15.38
C ARG A 147 11.59 2.58 -16.23
N GLY A 148 11.49 3.91 -16.37
CA GLY A 148 10.43 4.56 -17.15
C GLY A 148 9.05 4.57 -16.48
N VAL A 149 8.88 3.97 -15.30
CA VAL A 149 7.63 3.99 -14.54
C VAL A 149 7.63 5.16 -13.58
N ALA A 150 6.50 5.88 -13.51
CA ALA A 150 6.28 6.92 -12.51
C ALA A 150 6.45 6.34 -11.10
N LYS A 151 7.29 7.00 -10.29
CA LYS A 151 7.66 6.52 -8.97
C LYS A 151 7.88 7.67 -8.00
N VAL A 152 7.68 7.35 -6.73
CA VAL A 152 7.69 8.28 -5.62
C VAL A 152 8.63 7.78 -4.54
N GLY A 153 9.45 8.68 -4.01
CA GLY A 153 10.36 8.40 -2.91
C GLY A 153 9.82 8.99 -1.63
N VAL A 154 9.72 8.20 -0.56
CA VAL A 154 9.19 8.64 0.73
C VAL A 154 10.28 8.54 1.79
N LEU A 155 10.56 9.65 2.47
CA LEU A 155 11.39 9.69 3.67
C LEU A 155 10.51 9.69 4.91
N VAL A 156 10.72 8.72 5.79
CA VAL A 156 9.94 8.57 7.02
C VAL A 156 10.86 8.63 8.24
N GLY A 157 10.49 9.46 9.20
CA GLY A 157 11.22 9.59 10.46
C GLY A 157 10.33 9.98 11.63
N PRO A 158 10.77 9.76 12.89
CA PRO A 158 9.94 9.99 14.08
C PRO A 158 9.92 11.46 14.52
N ARG A 159 10.47 12.38 13.71
CA ARG A 159 10.61 13.80 14.01
C ARG A 159 10.13 14.64 12.84
N GLU A 160 9.66 15.84 13.15
CA GLU A 160 9.24 16.80 12.13
C GLU A 160 10.38 17.15 11.16
N ALA A 161 9.99 17.43 9.91
CA ALA A 161 10.90 17.96 8.91
C ALA A 161 11.53 19.27 9.41
N THR A 162 12.85 19.38 9.27
CA THR A 162 13.56 20.63 9.50
C THR A 162 13.31 21.60 8.34
N LYS A 163 13.59 22.89 8.54
CA LYS A 163 13.59 23.88 7.45
C LYS A 163 14.49 23.43 6.29
N GLY A 164 15.69 22.92 6.61
CA GLY A 164 16.62 22.41 5.61
C GLY A 164 16.06 21.23 4.80
N VAL A 165 15.35 20.29 5.44
CA VAL A 165 14.67 19.19 4.74
C VAL A 165 13.60 19.71 3.79
N ARG A 166 12.72 20.61 4.25
CA ARG A 166 11.67 21.23 3.43
C ARG A 166 12.24 21.93 2.20
N GLU A 167 13.29 22.72 2.39
CA GLU A 167 13.98 23.41 1.29
C GLU A 167 14.69 22.44 0.33
N ALA A 168 15.27 21.35 0.84
CA ALA A 168 15.89 20.33 0.00
C ALA A 168 14.85 19.61 -0.86
N MET A 169 13.71 19.23 -0.29
CA MET A 169 12.59 18.64 -1.04
C MET A 169 12.07 19.59 -2.11
N ALA A 170 11.87 20.86 -1.78
CA ALA A 170 11.38 21.88 -2.71
C ALA A 170 12.31 22.08 -3.93
N ARG A 171 13.63 21.90 -3.74
CA ARG A 171 14.62 21.97 -4.84
C ARG A 171 14.81 20.66 -5.59
N SER A 172 14.29 19.56 -5.06
CA SER A 172 14.50 18.24 -5.67
C SER A 172 13.84 18.18 -7.04
N ALA A 173 14.56 17.60 -8.00
CA ALA A 173 14.01 17.31 -9.33
C ALA A 173 13.12 16.05 -9.33
N TRP A 174 13.05 15.32 -8.22
CA TRP A 174 12.33 14.06 -8.12
C TRP A 174 11.06 14.19 -7.26
N PRO A 175 10.05 13.33 -7.45
CA PRO A 175 8.84 13.28 -6.62
C PRO A 175 9.14 12.76 -5.21
N VAL A 176 9.26 13.67 -4.22
CA VAL A 176 9.69 13.33 -2.85
C VAL A 176 8.62 13.68 -1.83
N LEU A 177 8.33 12.73 -0.94
CA LEU A 177 7.50 12.92 0.24
C LEU A 177 8.33 12.84 1.52
N TRP A 178 7.86 13.56 2.52
CA TRP A 178 8.26 13.46 3.91
C TRP A 178 7.07 13.04 4.76
N MET A 179 7.25 12.05 5.62
CA MET A 179 6.26 11.68 6.62
C MET A 179 6.89 11.59 8.01
N MET A 180 6.25 12.22 8.99
CA MET A 180 6.57 12.02 10.40
C MET A 180 5.66 10.95 10.97
N VAL A 181 6.22 9.75 11.16
CA VAL A 181 5.55 8.64 11.84
C VAL A 181 6.25 8.41 13.18
N GLU A 182 5.55 8.65 14.28
CA GLU A 182 6.07 8.38 15.62
C GLU A 182 6.25 6.86 15.84
N ARG A 183 7.01 6.47 16.86
CA ARG A 183 7.36 5.06 17.13
C ARG A 183 6.15 4.22 17.55
N ASP A 184 5.06 4.86 17.93
CA ASP A 184 3.76 4.25 18.24
C ASP A 184 2.88 4.06 16.99
N GLY A 185 3.38 4.43 15.80
CA GLY A 185 2.65 4.31 14.54
C GLY A 185 1.73 5.49 14.24
N GLU A 186 1.93 6.63 14.88
CA GLU A 186 1.10 7.80 14.66
C GLU A 186 1.66 8.72 13.57
N LEU A 187 0.90 8.94 12.51
CA LEU A 187 1.23 9.92 11.48
C LEU A 187 0.92 11.35 11.99
N ARG A 188 1.95 12.19 12.03
CA ARG A 188 1.88 13.56 12.60
C ARG A 188 2.12 14.67 11.58
N GLN A 189 2.83 14.36 10.49
CA GLN A 189 3.13 15.32 9.43
C GLN A 189 3.31 14.56 8.12
N ALA A 190 2.80 15.13 7.04
CA ALA A 190 3.04 14.68 5.68
C ALA A 190 3.29 15.92 4.82
N LEU A 191 4.35 15.91 4.03
CA LEU A 191 4.75 16.99 3.12
C LEU A 191 5.21 16.37 1.81
N TRP A 192 5.03 17.09 0.71
CA TRP A 192 5.49 16.68 -0.62
C TRP A 192 5.96 17.90 -1.40
N ASN A 193 6.69 17.68 -2.48
CA ASN A 193 7.11 18.74 -3.40
C ASN A 193 6.22 18.78 -4.65
N ALA A 194 6.36 19.83 -5.46
CA ALA A 194 5.57 20.03 -6.69
C ALA A 194 5.71 18.86 -7.69
N ARG A 195 6.84 18.15 -7.68
CA ARG A 195 7.06 16.96 -8.53
C ARG A 195 6.12 15.81 -8.20
N VAL A 196 5.62 15.73 -6.97
CA VAL A 196 4.57 14.77 -6.58
C VAL A 196 3.23 15.18 -7.21
N GLU A 197 2.90 16.47 -7.19
CA GLU A 197 1.65 16.98 -7.78
C GLU A 197 1.63 16.77 -9.30
N GLU A 198 2.77 16.94 -9.98
CA GLU A 198 2.95 16.66 -11.41
C GLU A 198 2.67 15.20 -11.80
N LEU A 199 2.72 14.25 -10.85
CA LEU A 199 2.31 12.85 -11.07
C LEU A 199 0.79 12.64 -10.96
N GLY A 200 0.00 13.71 -10.87
CA GLY A 200 -1.45 13.65 -10.73
C GLY A 200 -1.93 13.52 -9.28
N LEU A 201 -1.11 13.95 -8.30
CA LEU A 201 -1.47 13.98 -6.88
C LEU A 201 -1.89 15.38 -6.41
N GLY A 202 -2.29 16.28 -7.31
CA GLY A 202 -2.88 17.58 -6.95
C GLY A 202 -4.05 17.50 -5.94
N PRO A 203 -4.95 16.49 -6.03
CA PRO A 203 -6.00 16.23 -5.04
C PRO A 203 -5.53 15.85 -3.63
N LEU A 204 -4.26 15.47 -3.46
CA LEU A 204 -3.75 14.98 -2.19
C LEU A 204 -3.75 16.11 -1.16
N GLY A 205 -4.28 15.81 0.03
CA GLY A 205 -4.35 16.75 1.14
C GLY A 205 -3.97 16.13 2.47
N VAL A 206 -3.97 16.97 3.51
CA VAL A 206 -3.79 16.55 4.90
C VAL A 206 -4.91 17.14 5.74
N GLU A 207 -5.52 16.33 6.58
CA GLU A 207 -6.53 16.75 7.55
C GLU A 207 -6.08 16.45 8.98
N MET A 208 -6.43 17.35 9.90
CA MET A 208 -6.16 17.18 11.34
C MET A 208 -7.23 16.29 11.96
N LEU A 209 -6.83 15.15 12.50
CA LEU A 209 -7.72 14.25 13.23
C LEU A 209 -7.64 14.60 14.72
N TYR A 210 -8.70 15.22 15.23
CA TYR A 210 -8.85 15.47 16.67
C TYR A 210 -9.24 14.17 17.36
N GLY A 211 -8.39 13.69 18.26
CA GLY A 211 -8.76 12.59 19.16
C GLY A 211 -9.92 13.05 20.04
N GLY A 212 -11.11 12.49 19.82
CA GLY A 212 -12.28 12.73 20.67
C GLY A 212 -12.03 12.17 22.07
N GLY A 213 -11.52 13.01 22.98
CA GLY A 213 -11.42 12.73 24.40
C GLY A 213 -12.35 13.66 25.17
N GLY A 214 -13.55 13.19 25.48
CA GLY A 214 -14.34 13.75 26.56
C GLY A 214 -13.77 13.28 27.90
N GLY A 215 -13.64 14.21 28.85
CA GLY A 215 -13.42 13.93 30.26
C GLY A 215 -11.95 14.02 30.72
N ASP A 216 -11.70 15.07 31.50
CA ASP A 216 -10.52 15.31 32.36
C ASP A 216 -9.14 15.46 31.72
N GLY A 217 -8.76 16.73 31.52
CA GLY A 217 -7.59 17.29 32.21
C GLY A 217 -6.18 16.84 31.83
N ASP A 218 -5.97 16.03 30.78
CA ASP A 218 -4.63 15.58 30.42
C ASP A 218 -3.93 16.44 29.36
N VAL A 219 -2.63 16.63 29.59
CA VAL A 219 -1.73 17.59 28.96
C VAL A 219 -1.49 17.23 27.50
N GLY A 220 -2.06 18.03 26.60
CA GLY A 220 -1.67 18.12 25.20
C GLY A 220 -2.21 17.00 24.32
N SER A 221 -3.44 17.15 23.84
CA SER A 221 -4.00 16.36 22.73
C SER A 221 -2.99 16.33 21.58
N ARG A 222 -2.24 15.23 21.46
CA ARG A 222 -1.24 15.05 20.40
C ARG A 222 -2.02 14.96 19.09
N LYS A 223 -1.91 16.02 18.30
CA LYS A 223 -2.58 16.16 17.00
C LYS A 223 -2.15 15.03 16.06
N ARG A 224 -3.09 14.18 15.61
CA ARG A 224 -2.88 13.19 14.55
C ARG A 224 -3.27 13.82 13.22
N ILE A 225 -2.70 13.37 12.11
CA ILE A 225 -3.16 13.73 10.77
C ILE A 225 -3.63 12.50 9.99
N GLY A 226 -4.50 12.72 9.02
CA GLY A 226 -4.86 11.76 7.97
C GLY A 226 -4.55 12.35 6.60
N LEU A 227 -4.23 11.50 5.63
CA LEU A 227 -4.17 11.92 4.22
C LEU A 227 -5.58 11.95 3.63
N THR A 228 -5.82 12.92 2.76
CA THR A 228 -7.10 13.11 2.07
C THR A 228 -6.90 13.14 0.56
N TRP A 229 -7.96 12.85 -0.17
CA TRP A 229 -8.04 12.93 -1.63
C TRP A 229 -9.28 13.74 -2.02
N ASP A 230 -9.09 14.88 -2.69
CA ASP A 230 -10.16 15.84 -3.01
C ASP A 230 -10.98 16.25 -1.76
N GLY A 231 -10.31 16.37 -0.62
CA GLY A 231 -10.93 16.71 0.67
C GLY A 231 -11.65 15.56 1.37
N CYS A 232 -11.76 14.38 0.75
CA CYS A 232 -12.29 13.18 1.39
C CYS A 232 -11.18 12.37 2.06
N GLN A 233 -11.49 11.67 3.16
CA GLN A 233 -10.53 10.77 3.78
C GLN A 233 -10.04 9.72 2.78
N MET A 234 -8.72 9.52 2.69
CA MET A 234 -8.16 8.49 1.82
C MET A 234 -8.52 7.09 2.35
N PRO A 235 -8.91 6.13 1.49
CA PRO A 235 -9.20 4.78 1.93
C PRO A 235 -7.98 4.10 2.56
N SER A 236 -8.22 3.15 3.46
CA SER A 236 -7.18 2.22 3.89
C SER A 236 -6.88 1.21 2.79
N MET A 237 -5.71 0.58 2.87
CA MET A 237 -5.34 -0.51 1.98
C MET A 237 -6.31 -1.70 2.12
N ASP A 238 -6.86 -1.93 3.32
CA ASP A 238 -7.86 -2.98 3.53
C ASP A 238 -9.13 -2.72 2.71
N GLN A 239 -9.61 -1.46 2.67
CA GLN A 239 -10.76 -1.06 1.86
C GLN A 239 -10.45 -1.17 0.35
N VAL A 240 -9.21 -0.87 -0.05
CA VAL A 240 -8.75 -1.06 -1.43
C VAL A 240 -8.73 -2.54 -1.78
N GLU A 241 -8.20 -3.40 -0.92
CA GLU A 241 -8.15 -4.86 -1.11
C GLU A 241 -9.57 -5.45 -1.23
N GLU A 242 -10.51 -5.02 -0.38
CA GLU A 242 -11.92 -5.41 -0.46
C GLU A 242 -12.57 -4.97 -1.79
N HIS A 243 -12.32 -3.73 -2.21
CA HIS A 243 -12.83 -3.23 -3.49
C HIS A 243 -12.26 -4.00 -4.68
N MET A 244 -10.95 -4.30 -4.65
CA MET A 244 -10.30 -5.13 -5.67
C MET A 244 -10.88 -6.55 -5.72
N ALA A 245 -11.16 -7.15 -4.57
CA ALA A 245 -11.79 -8.47 -4.49
C ALA A 245 -13.21 -8.46 -5.10
N GLN A 246 -14.00 -7.41 -4.84
CA GLN A 246 -15.32 -7.25 -5.46
C GLN A 246 -15.20 -7.11 -6.99
N LEU A 247 -14.32 -6.24 -7.47
CA LEU A 247 -14.10 -6.07 -8.91
C LEU A 247 -13.61 -7.34 -9.59
N GLN A 248 -12.74 -8.10 -8.91
CA GLN A 248 -12.31 -9.42 -9.38
C GLN A 248 -13.51 -10.37 -9.51
N ALA A 249 -14.37 -10.44 -8.51
CA ALA A 249 -15.56 -11.29 -8.54
C ALA A 249 -16.51 -10.89 -9.68
N ASP A 250 -16.78 -9.59 -9.84
CA ASP A 250 -17.63 -9.05 -10.91
C ASP A 250 -17.03 -9.33 -12.29
N TRP A 251 -15.70 -9.19 -12.42
CA TRP A 251 -14.99 -9.49 -13.67
C TRP A 251 -15.05 -10.97 -14.02
N LEU A 252 -14.83 -11.85 -13.04
CA LEU A 252 -14.87 -13.31 -13.21
C LEU A 252 -16.28 -13.79 -13.63
N GLN A 253 -17.34 -13.17 -13.11
CA GLN A 253 -18.72 -13.45 -13.52
C GLN A 253 -18.95 -13.21 -15.02
N LEU A 254 -18.20 -12.31 -15.67
CA LEU A 254 -18.32 -12.06 -17.12
C LEU A 254 -17.85 -13.24 -17.98
N TRP A 255 -17.12 -14.19 -17.39
CA TRP A 255 -16.46 -15.28 -18.09
C TRP A 255 -17.06 -16.67 -17.78
N ASP A 256 -18.29 -16.71 -17.25
CA ASP A 256 -18.95 -17.92 -16.71
C ASP A 256 -18.05 -18.72 -15.75
N SER A 257 -17.06 -18.03 -15.17
CA SER A 257 -16.08 -18.56 -14.26
C SER A 257 -16.39 -17.89 -12.93
N GLY A 258 -17.40 -18.38 -12.21
CA GLY A 258 -17.75 -17.83 -10.91
C GLY A 258 -16.56 -17.82 -9.94
N ALA A 259 -16.68 -17.10 -8.84
CA ALA A 259 -15.65 -17.09 -7.79
C ALA A 259 -15.30 -18.50 -7.28
N ASP A 260 -16.24 -19.46 -7.42
CA ASP A 260 -16.10 -20.87 -7.03
C ASP A 260 -15.37 -21.74 -8.06
N ALA A 261 -14.95 -21.19 -9.21
CA ALA A 261 -14.17 -21.92 -10.19
C ALA A 261 -12.79 -22.31 -9.62
N PRO A 262 -12.25 -23.50 -9.95
CA PRO A 262 -10.92 -23.89 -9.50
C PRO A 262 -9.87 -22.85 -9.88
N THR A 263 -8.91 -22.57 -8.98
CA THR A 263 -7.84 -21.57 -9.21
C THR A 263 -7.05 -21.84 -10.49
N SER A 264 -6.89 -23.11 -10.89
CA SER A 264 -6.25 -23.49 -12.16
C SER A 264 -7.01 -22.95 -13.37
N ARG A 265 -8.33 -23.09 -13.39
CA ARG A 265 -9.20 -22.61 -14.46
C ARG A 265 -9.22 -21.09 -14.55
N GLN A 266 -9.22 -20.40 -13.41
CA GLN A 266 -9.08 -18.94 -13.35
C GLN A 266 -7.73 -18.50 -13.94
N GLY A 267 -6.64 -19.20 -13.58
CA GLY A 267 -5.31 -18.96 -14.13
C GLY A 267 -5.24 -19.13 -15.66
N GLU A 268 -5.79 -20.22 -16.19
CA GLU A 268 -5.82 -20.49 -17.63
C GLU A 268 -6.63 -19.45 -18.41
N LEU A 269 -7.77 -19.02 -17.86
CA LEU A 269 -8.58 -17.95 -18.43
C LEU A 269 -7.77 -16.65 -18.50
N LEU A 270 -7.10 -16.29 -17.40
CA LEU A 270 -6.28 -15.08 -17.36
C LEU A 270 -5.10 -15.15 -18.34
N ASP A 271 -4.43 -16.29 -18.45
CA ASP A 271 -3.35 -16.51 -19.43
C ASP A 271 -3.85 -16.32 -20.87
N LEU A 272 -5.04 -16.84 -21.18
CA LEU A 272 -5.67 -16.70 -22.49
C LEU A 272 -6.03 -15.25 -22.80
N ILE A 273 -6.64 -14.55 -21.84
CA ILE A 273 -7.01 -13.14 -21.99
C ILE A 273 -5.77 -12.27 -22.15
N GLN A 274 -4.75 -12.43 -21.29
CA GLN A 274 -3.51 -11.65 -21.39
C GLN A 274 -2.78 -11.88 -22.72
N ARG A 275 -2.93 -13.06 -23.32
CA ARG A 275 -2.37 -13.36 -24.65
C ARG A 275 -3.14 -12.72 -25.80
N LEU A 276 -4.47 -12.65 -25.71
CA LEU A 276 -5.33 -12.11 -26.79
C LEU A 276 -5.56 -10.60 -26.66
N TYR A 277 -5.68 -10.11 -25.43
CA TYR A 277 -6.00 -8.74 -25.05
C TYR A 277 -5.09 -8.34 -23.87
N PRO A 278 -3.81 -8.03 -24.13
CA PRO A 278 -2.83 -7.75 -23.07
C PRO A 278 -3.19 -6.53 -22.21
N ASP A 279 -3.98 -5.61 -22.76
CA ASP A 279 -4.42 -4.40 -22.06
C ASP A 279 -5.66 -4.62 -21.17
N GLU A 280 -6.40 -5.70 -21.37
CA GLU A 280 -7.61 -6.01 -20.62
C GLU A 280 -7.30 -6.27 -19.12
N LYS A 281 -8.14 -5.68 -18.27
CA LYS A 281 -8.13 -5.81 -16.80
C LYS A 281 -9.46 -5.27 -16.25
N PRO A 282 -9.84 -5.63 -15.01
CA PRO A 282 -10.93 -4.95 -14.33
C PRO A 282 -10.64 -3.45 -14.21
N LEU A 283 -11.63 -2.62 -14.57
CA LEU A 283 -11.52 -1.17 -14.41
C LEU A 283 -11.70 -0.81 -12.93
N LEU A 284 -10.64 -0.32 -12.29
CA LEU A 284 -10.67 0.19 -10.89
C LEU A 284 -11.52 1.45 -10.75
N SER A 285 -11.73 2.19 -11.84
CA SER A 285 -12.53 3.40 -11.88
C SER A 285 -13.30 3.48 -13.20
N GLY A 286 -14.61 3.19 -13.15
CA GLY A 286 -15.50 3.27 -14.31
C GLY A 286 -16.95 3.10 -13.89
N LYS A 287 -17.86 3.92 -14.44
CA LYS A 287 -19.30 3.78 -14.18
C LYS A 287 -19.86 2.60 -14.98
N GLY A 288 -19.93 1.42 -14.37
CA GLY A 288 -20.81 0.32 -14.80
C GLY A 288 -20.25 -0.69 -15.78
N THR A 289 -18.99 -0.58 -16.23
CA THR A 289 -18.35 -1.61 -17.06
C THR A 289 -17.07 -2.10 -16.41
N CYS A 290 -17.01 -3.40 -16.06
CA CYS A 290 -15.84 -4.04 -15.46
C CYS A 290 -14.81 -4.51 -16.50
N SER A 291 -15.11 -4.42 -17.80
CA SER A 291 -14.25 -4.87 -18.90
C SER A 291 -14.31 -3.87 -20.05
N THR A 292 -13.23 -3.76 -20.82
CA THR A 292 -13.20 -2.98 -22.06
C THR A 292 -13.60 -3.79 -23.30
N LEU A 293 -13.77 -5.11 -23.14
CA LEU A 293 -14.06 -6.03 -24.25
C LEU A 293 -15.54 -6.06 -24.63
N THR A 294 -15.80 -6.21 -25.91
CA THR A 294 -17.15 -6.39 -26.46
C THR A 294 -17.67 -7.82 -26.24
N ASP A 295 -18.98 -8.02 -26.36
CA ASP A 295 -19.60 -9.36 -26.31
C ASP A 295 -18.99 -10.34 -27.31
N ALA A 296 -18.64 -9.85 -28.51
CA ALA A 296 -18.01 -10.66 -29.55
C ALA A 296 -16.60 -11.09 -29.13
N ASP A 297 -15.83 -10.20 -28.51
CA ASP A 297 -14.47 -10.52 -28.02
C ASP A 297 -14.53 -11.51 -26.87
N ARG A 298 -15.51 -11.37 -25.97
CA ARG A 298 -15.77 -12.34 -24.90
C ARG A 298 -16.12 -13.72 -25.44
N ALA A 299 -16.99 -13.79 -26.44
CA ALA A 299 -17.38 -15.05 -27.08
C ALA A 299 -16.17 -15.79 -27.70
N LYS A 300 -15.21 -15.07 -28.32
CA LYS A 300 -13.98 -15.66 -28.88
C LYS A 300 -13.10 -16.32 -27.82
N VAL A 301 -12.93 -15.66 -26.66
CA VAL A 301 -12.16 -16.20 -25.54
C VAL A 301 -12.84 -17.45 -24.98
N LEU A 302 -14.15 -17.41 -24.74
CA LEU A 302 -14.91 -18.55 -24.22
C LEU A 302 -14.92 -19.74 -25.18
N GLN A 303 -14.93 -19.51 -26.49
CA GLN A 303 -14.79 -20.57 -27.49
C GLN A 303 -13.39 -21.19 -27.45
N SER A 304 -12.35 -20.35 -27.37
CA SER A 304 -10.96 -20.82 -27.29
C SER A 304 -10.67 -21.63 -26.01
N LEU A 305 -11.26 -21.22 -24.88
CA LEU A 305 -11.17 -21.93 -23.61
C LEU A 305 -11.82 -23.33 -23.72
N ARG A 306 -13.01 -23.42 -24.31
CA ARG A 306 -13.72 -24.70 -24.53
C ARG A 306 -12.93 -25.65 -25.43
N ASN A 307 -12.39 -25.15 -26.54
CA ASN A 307 -11.60 -25.96 -27.46
C ASN A 307 -10.35 -26.53 -26.79
N LYS A 308 -9.70 -25.73 -25.92
CA LYS A 308 -8.53 -26.17 -25.17
C LYS A 308 -8.88 -27.30 -24.18
N SER A 309 -9.98 -27.16 -23.44
CA SER A 309 -10.44 -28.21 -22.51
C SER A 309 -10.78 -29.53 -23.21
N GLN A 310 -11.32 -29.48 -24.43
CA GLN A 310 -11.61 -30.67 -25.24
C GLN A 310 -10.33 -31.35 -25.73
N SER A 311 -9.33 -30.60 -26.20
CA SER A 311 -8.04 -31.18 -26.65
C SER A 311 -7.25 -31.85 -25.53
N SER A 312 -7.34 -31.36 -24.29
CA SER A 312 -6.69 -31.99 -23.12
C SER A 312 -7.43 -33.23 -22.59
N GLY A 313 -8.63 -33.53 -23.10
CA GLY A 313 -9.41 -34.71 -22.75
C GLY A 313 -9.24 -35.89 -23.72
N GLU A 314 -8.63 -35.67 -24.89
CA GLU A 314 -8.39 -36.72 -25.90
C GLU A 314 -7.03 -37.43 -25.75
N ASP A 315 -6.15 -36.94 -24.87
CA ASP A 315 -4.83 -37.51 -24.57
C ASP A 315 -4.79 -38.37 -23.28
N ASN A 316 -5.94 -38.84 -22.79
CA ASN A 316 -6.04 -39.68 -21.58
C ASN A 316 -6.73 -41.02 -21.84
#